data_AF-A0A3E0WK85-F1
#
_entry.id   AF-A0A3E0WK85-F1
#
_cell.length_a   1.000
_cell.length_b   1.000
_cell.length_c   1.000
_cell.angle_alpha   90.00
_cell.angle_beta   90.00
_cell.angle_gamma   90.00
#
_symmetry.space_group_name_H-M   'P 1'
#
loop_
_entity.id
_entity.type
_entity.pdbx_description
1 polymer ?
#
loop_
_entity_poly.entity_id
_entity_poly.type
_entity_poly.pdbx_seq_one_letter_code
_entity_poly.pdbx_strand_id
1 'polypeptide(L)'
;MKRTGEIVFTVIGILLFGILIFGSATYLSADSGEIQQLFEEVLQEEGTNEVSAEDLSQTVESAATTMLIVSIVSVILGLISIFLLVGNKKPKIAGVILLITAIGGTFLTMFFGIFGGVVYLVAGIMALVRKEKKMIA
;
A
#
# COMPACT_ATOMS: atom_id res chain seq x y z
N MET A 1 -19.13 -14.31 17.38
CA MET A 1 -18.38 -15.01 16.31
C MET A 1 -17.04 -14.31 16.10
N LYS A 2 -15.92 -15.05 16.06
CA LYS A 2 -14.60 -14.43 15.83
C LYS A 2 -14.37 -14.24 14.31
N ARG A 3 -14.20 -12.99 13.86
CA ARG A 3 -13.81 -12.63 12.47
C ARG A 3 -12.29 -12.75 12.25
N THR A 4 -11.67 -13.77 12.82
CA THR A 4 -10.21 -13.90 12.91
C THR A 4 -9.53 -13.92 11.55
N GLY A 5 -10.08 -14.65 10.56
CA GLY A 5 -9.48 -14.71 9.22
C GLY A 5 -9.38 -13.33 8.55
N GLU A 6 -10.47 -12.56 8.56
CA GLU A 6 -10.52 -11.21 7.97
C GLU A 6 -9.52 -10.27 8.66
N ILE A 7 -9.43 -10.33 9.99
CA ILE A 7 -8.48 -9.54 10.77
C ILE A 7 -7.05 -9.95 10.46
N VAL A 8 -6.74 -11.25 10.40
CA VAL A 8 -5.38 -11.75 10.12
C VAL A 8 -4.92 -11.30 8.73
N PHE A 9 -5.74 -11.45 7.69
CA PHE A 9 -5.40 -10.93 6.36
C PHE A 9 -5.24 -9.41 6.37
N THR A 10 -6.11 -8.67 7.07
CA THR A 10 -5.95 -7.21 7.18
C THR A 10 -4.62 -6.84 7.86
N VAL A 11 -4.21 -7.55 8.92
CA VAL A 11 -2.91 -7.31 9.57
C VAL A 11 -1.74 -7.62 8.62
N ILE A 12 -1.82 -8.70 7.83
CA ILE A 12 -0.79 -9.02 6.84
C ILE A 12 -0.68 -7.89 5.80
N GLY A 13 -1.81 -7.37 5.30
CA GLY A 13 -1.78 -6.26 4.35
C GLY A 13 -1.19 -4.98 4.93
N ILE A 14 -1.47 -4.68 6.21
CA ILE A 14 -0.84 -3.56 6.93
C ILE A 14 0.68 -3.73 6.97
N LEU A 15 1.19 -4.93 7.27
CA LEU A 15 2.63 -5.18 7.31
C LEU A 15 3.26 -5.01 5.92
N LEU A 16 2.61 -5.49 4.86
CA LEU A 16 3.10 -5.35 3.49
C LEU A 16 3.17 -3.89 3.05
N PHE A 17 2.12 -3.09 3.30
CA PHE A 17 2.19 -1.64 3.06
C PHE A 17 3.19 -0.95 3.99
N GLY A 18 3.40 -1.45 5.21
CA GLY A 18 4.44 -0.99 6.12
C GLY A 18 5.85 -1.16 5.57
N ILE A 19 6.13 -2.28 4.87
CA ILE A 19 7.39 -2.47 4.16
C ILE A 19 7.57 -1.43 3.06
N LEU A 20 6.50 -1.09 2.33
CA LEU A 20 6.56 -0.04 1.30
C LEU A 20 6.79 1.35 1.89
N ILE A 21 6.20 1.65 3.05
CA ILE A 21 6.49 2.88 3.80
C ILE A 21 7.99 2.92 4.13
N PHE A 22 8.52 1.84 4.68
CA PHE A 22 9.94 1.76 5.04
C PHE A 22 10.86 1.92 3.82
N GLY A 23 10.58 1.22 2.71
CA GLY A 23 11.34 1.34 1.46
C GLY A 23 11.29 2.75 0.87
N SER A 24 10.11 3.37 0.83
CA SER A 24 9.96 4.73 0.29
C SER A 24 10.62 5.77 1.20
N ALA A 25 10.50 5.63 2.52
CA ALA A 25 11.11 6.55 3.48
C ALA A 25 12.64 6.46 3.48
N THR A 26 13.20 5.24 3.36
CA THR A 26 14.66 5.05 3.26
C THR A 26 15.21 5.63 1.98
N TYR A 27 14.53 5.45 0.84
CA TYR A 27 14.90 6.10 -0.42
C TYR A 27 14.89 7.63 -0.31
N LEU A 28 13.81 8.22 0.22
CA LEU A 28 13.69 9.67 0.37
C LEU A 28 14.64 10.28 1.42
N SER A 29 15.20 9.46 2.29
CA SER A 29 16.20 9.89 3.28
C SER A 29 17.63 9.69 2.80
N ALA A 30 17.83 9.05 1.65
CA ALA A 30 19.15 8.85 1.06
C ALA A 30 19.72 10.18 0.53
N ASP A 31 21.04 10.26 0.40
CA ASP A 31 21.67 11.45 -0.14
C ASP A 31 21.34 11.59 -1.63
N SER A 32 20.60 12.65 -1.97
CA SER A 32 20.26 13.00 -3.34
C SER A 32 21.50 13.11 -4.25
N GLY A 33 22.65 13.52 -3.74
CA GLY A 33 23.89 13.61 -4.52
C GLY A 33 24.43 12.23 -4.92
N GLU A 34 24.30 11.24 -4.04
CA GLU A 34 24.70 9.85 -4.33
C GLU A 34 23.75 9.21 -5.34
N ILE A 35 22.43 9.41 -5.18
CA ILE A 35 21.41 8.94 -6.12
C ILE A 35 21.61 9.54 -7.51
N GLN A 36 21.91 10.85 -7.60
CA GLN A 36 22.18 11.51 -8.88
C GLN A 36 23.43 10.97 -9.56
N GLN A 37 24.53 10.75 -8.81
CA GLN A 37 25.75 10.14 -9.35
C GLN A 37 25.49 8.75 -9.93
N LEU A 38 24.67 7.93 -9.26
CA LEU A 38 24.27 6.62 -9.78
C LEU A 38 23.49 6.74 -11.09
N PHE A 39 22.59 7.73 -11.22
CA PHE A 39 21.89 7.97 -12.47
C PHE A 39 22.80 8.51 -13.58
N GLU A 40 23.77 9.37 -13.26
CA GLU A 40 24.77 9.84 -14.22
C GLU A 40 25.61 8.69 -14.77
N GLU A 41 26.05 7.76 -13.91
CA GLU A 41 26.81 6.58 -14.32
C GLU A 41 26.00 5.70 -15.30
N VAL A 42 24.72 5.44 -14.98
CA VAL A 42 23.81 4.65 -15.83
C VAL A 42 23.57 5.33 -17.19
N LEU A 43 23.33 6.64 -17.20
CA LEU A 43 23.08 7.38 -18.45
C LEU A 43 24.33 7.44 -19.35
N GLN A 44 25.52 7.57 -18.76
CA GLN A 44 26.78 7.51 -19.49
C GLN A 44 27.02 6.13 -20.09
N GLU A 45 26.71 5.06 -19.36
CA GLU A 45 26.85 3.69 -19.85
C GLU A 45 25.88 3.37 -21.00
N GLU A 46 24.63 3.85 -20.92
CA GLU A 46 23.64 3.68 -21.99
C GLU A 46 23.85 4.61 -23.20
N GLY A 47 24.76 5.59 -23.08
CA GLY A 47 25.04 6.57 -24.14
C GLY A 47 23.86 7.50 -24.43
N THR A 48 22.91 7.63 -23.49
CA THR A 48 21.70 8.40 -23.63
C THR A 48 21.87 9.79 -23.01
N ASN A 49 21.78 10.84 -23.82
CA ASN A 49 21.82 12.24 -23.35
C ASN A 49 20.46 12.95 -23.42
N GLU A 50 19.38 12.21 -23.72
CA GLU A 50 18.04 12.80 -23.89
C GLU A 50 17.36 13.14 -22.55
N VAL A 51 17.78 12.50 -21.47
CA VAL A 51 17.24 12.70 -20.12
C VAL A 51 18.40 13.01 -19.18
N SER A 52 18.27 14.07 -18.36
CA SER A 52 19.29 14.38 -17.36
C SER A 52 19.14 13.50 -16.11
N ALA A 53 20.25 13.26 -15.41
CA ALA A 53 20.22 12.54 -14.13
C ALA A 53 19.36 13.27 -13.08
N GLU A 54 19.31 14.59 -13.14
CA GLU A 54 18.45 15.43 -12.30
C GLU A 54 16.97 15.16 -12.57
N ASP A 55 16.56 15.12 -13.85
CA ASP A 55 15.16 14.82 -14.23
C ASP A 55 14.73 13.42 -13.78
N LEU A 56 15.62 12.41 -13.92
CA LEU A 56 15.36 11.05 -13.44
C LEU A 56 15.23 11.03 -11.92
N SER A 57 16.18 11.64 -11.21
CA SER A 57 16.16 11.72 -9.74
C SER A 57 14.86 12.35 -9.24
N GLN A 58 14.44 13.47 -9.82
CA GLN A 58 13.21 14.15 -9.45
C GLN A 58 11.96 13.31 -9.74
N THR A 59 11.96 12.58 -10.86
CA THR A 59 10.85 11.69 -11.22
C THR A 59 10.72 10.53 -10.22
N VAL A 60 11.83 9.89 -9.86
CA VAL A 60 11.82 8.78 -8.90
C VAL A 60 11.51 9.28 -7.48
N GLU A 61 11.99 10.45 -7.08
CA GLU A 61 11.63 11.08 -5.81
C GLU A 61 10.13 11.37 -5.70
N SER A 62 9.52 11.91 -6.77
CA SER A 62 8.08 12.13 -6.85
C SER A 62 7.28 10.82 -6.75
N ALA A 63 7.75 9.77 -7.44
CA ALA A 63 7.14 8.44 -7.37
C ALA A 63 7.25 7.83 -5.95
N ALA A 64 8.43 7.92 -5.32
CA ALA A 64 8.66 7.45 -3.96
C ALA A 64 7.80 8.22 -2.94
N THR A 65 7.66 9.54 -3.11
CA THR A 65 6.79 10.38 -2.26
C THR A 65 5.32 9.98 -2.39
N THR A 66 4.85 9.80 -3.63
CA THR A 66 3.47 9.36 -3.88
C THR A 66 3.23 7.98 -3.26
N MET A 67 4.17 7.06 -3.45
CA MET A 67 4.11 5.71 -2.90
C MET A 67 4.10 5.70 -1.37
N LEU A 68 4.90 6.57 -0.73
CA LEU A 68 4.92 6.75 0.71
C LEU A 68 3.54 7.17 1.24
N ILE A 69 2.96 8.24 0.66
CA ILE A 69 1.67 8.79 1.09
C ILE A 69 0.56 7.75 0.94
N VAL A 70 0.48 7.10 -0.22
CA VAL A 70 -0.54 6.08 -0.50
C VAL A 70 -0.40 4.89 0.44
N SER A 71 0.82 4.47 0.76
CA SER A 71 1.07 3.36 1.68
C SER A 71 0.65 3.72 3.11
N ILE A 72 0.92 4.94 3.59
CA ILE A 72 0.44 5.43 4.89
C ILE A 72 -1.10 5.42 4.95
N VAL A 73 -1.76 5.97 3.93
CA VAL A 73 -3.23 5.97 3.85
C VAL A 73 -3.76 4.53 3.87
N SER A 74 -3.13 3.62 3.14
CA SER A 74 -3.53 2.21 3.08
C SER A 74 -3.39 1.49 4.43
N VAL A 75 -2.37 1.83 5.22
CA VAL A 75 -2.20 1.35 6.59
C VAL A 75 -3.30 1.89 7.50
N ILE A 76 -3.60 3.20 7.44
CA ILE A 76 -4.65 3.82 8.25
C ILE A 76 -6.03 3.20 7.94
N LEU A 77 -6.37 3.02 6.66
CA LEU A 77 -7.62 2.37 6.25
C LEU A 77 -7.69 0.90 6.69
N GLY A 78 -6.56 0.19 6.67
CA GLY A 78 -6.45 -1.15 7.23
C GLY A 78 -6.76 -1.18 8.74
N LEU A 79 -6.18 -0.26 9.51
CA LEU A 79 -6.42 -0.14 10.96
C LEU A 79 -7.88 0.18 11.28
N ILE A 80 -8.50 1.12 10.54
CA ILE A 80 -9.93 1.44 10.66
C ILE A 80 -10.77 0.19 10.36
N SER A 81 -10.41 -0.57 9.33
CA SER A 81 -11.10 -1.80 8.96
C SER A 81 -11.02 -2.86 10.06
N ILE A 82 -9.86 -3.03 10.72
CA ILE A 82 -9.73 -3.92 11.88
C ILE A 82 -10.71 -3.51 12.99
N PHE A 83 -10.80 -2.22 13.33
CA PHE A 83 -11.72 -1.75 14.37
C PHE A 83 -13.19 -2.04 14.04
N LEU A 84 -13.57 -1.96 12.76
CA LEU A 84 -14.92 -2.27 12.29
C LEU A 84 -15.23 -3.78 12.26
N LEU A 85 -14.21 -4.61 12.03
CA LEU A 85 -14.30 -6.07 12.04
C LEU A 85 -14.34 -6.64 13.47
N VAL A 86 -13.59 -6.04 14.39
CA VAL A 86 -13.57 -6.42 15.81
C VAL A 86 -14.95 -6.18 16.42
N GLY A 87 -15.49 -7.22 17.08
CA GLY A 87 -16.83 -7.16 17.68
C GLY A 87 -17.98 -7.20 16.67
N ASN A 88 -17.72 -7.43 15.37
CA ASN A 88 -18.75 -7.52 14.32
C ASN A 88 -19.63 -6.24 14.25
N LYS A 89 -19.02 -5.05 14.40
CA LYS A 89 -19.74 -3.78 14.43
C LYS A 89 -20.35 -3.42 13.08
N LYS A 90 -19.50 -3.30 12.04
CA LYS A 90 -19.92 -2.96 10.67
C LYS A 90 -19.01 -3.62 9.63
N PRO A 91 -19.01 -4.95 9.55
CA PRO A 91 -18.06 -5.69 8.75
C PRO A 91 -18.24 -5.50 7.24
N LYS A 92 -19.46 -5.21 6.76
CA LYS A 92 -19.67 -4.87 5.34
C LYS A 92 -18.97 -3.58 4.95
N ILE A 93 -18.98 -2.57 5.83
CA ILE A 93 -18.29 -1.30 5.59
C ILE A 93 -16.78 -1.53 5.57
N ALA A 94 -16.25 -2.32 6.52
CA ALA A 94 -14.85 -2.72 6.52
C ALA A 94 -14.46 -3.41 5.21
N GLY A 95 -15.31 -4.32 4.70
CA GLY A 95 -15.08 -5.00 3.45
C GLY A 95 -14.96 -4.07 2.24
N VAL A 96 -15.86 -3.09 2.12
CA VAL A 96 -15.81 -2.08 1.06
C VAL A 96 -14.55 -1.21 1.17
N ILE A 97 -14.19 -0.78 2.40
CA ILE A 97 -12.97 0.01 2.63
C ILE A 97 -11.75 -0.78 2.14
N LEU A 98 -11.64 -2.05 2.51
CA LEU A 98 -10.51 -2.90 2.10
C LEU A 98 -10.46 -3.11 0.59
N LEU A 99 -11.61 -3.25 -0.09
CA LEU A 99 -11.65 -3.35 -1.55
C LEU A 99 -11.18 -2.07 -2.25
N ILE A 100 -11.68 -0.91 -1.80
CA ILE A 100 -11.26 0.38 -2.35
C ILE A 100 -9.76 0.59 -2.11
N THR A 101 -9.29 0.25 -0.91
CA THR A 101 -7.87 0.35 -0.55
C THR A 101 -7.02 -0.62 -1.37
N ALA A 102 -7.51 -1.82 -1.66
CA ALA A 102 -6.80 -2.80 -2.49
C ALA A 102 -6.60 -2.29 -3.91
N ILE A 103 -7.67 -1.80 -4.53
CA ILE A 103 -7.62 -1.28 -5.90
C ILE A 103 -6.79 0.01 -5.93
N GLY A 104 -7.19 1.03 -5.15
CA GLY A 104 -6.51 2.32 -5.10
C GLY A 104 -5.04 2.19 -4.69
N GLY A 105 -4.76 1.45 -3.63
CA GLY A 105 -3.41 1.22 -3.14
C GLY A 105 -2.52 0.50 -4.15
N THR A 106 -3.04 -0.41 -4.97
CA THR A 106 -2.25 -1.08 -6.01
C THR A 106 -1.96 -0.16 -7.19
N PHE A 107 -2.98 0.52 -7.73
CA PHE A 107 -2.81 1.36 -8.91
C PHE A 107 -2.02 2.64 -8.61
N LEU A 108 -2.29 3.29 -7.47
CA LEU A 108 -1.62 4.53 -7.08
C LEU A 108 -0.16 4.32 -6.66
N THR A 109 0.24 3.09 -6.32
CA THR A 109 1.65 2.72 -6.08
C THR A 109 2.32 2.10 -7.30
N MET A 110 1.76 2.26 -8.51
CA MET A 110 2.32 1.70 -9.75
C MET A 110 2.59 0.19 -9.62
N PHE A 111 1.65 -0.56 -9.04
CA PHE A 111 1.70 -2.00 -8.80
C PHE A 111 2.75 -2.50 -7.79
N PHE A 112 3.61 -1.65 -7.23
CA PHE A 112 4.49 -2.05 -6.13
C PHE A 112 3.69 -2.54 -4.90
N GLY A 113 2.49 -1.98 -4.70
CA GLY A 113 1.52 -2.38 -3.67
C GLY A 113 0.77 -3.69 -3.92
N ILE A 114 1.03 -4.43 -5.00
CA ILE A 114 0.17 -5.53 -5.44
C ILE A 114 -0.02 -6.62 -4.38
N PHE A 115 1.02 -7.00 -3.64
CA PHE A 115 0.90 -8.03 -2.61
C PHE A 115 0.00 -7.57 -1.45
N GLY A 116 0.18 -6.33 -0.98
CA GLY A 116 -0.69 -5.73 0.04
C GLY A 116 -2.13 -5.59 -0.46
N GLY A 117 -2.28 -5.16 -1.71
CA GLY A 117 -3.56 -5.01 -2.39
C GLY A 117 -4.32 -6.34 -2.51
N VAL A 118 -3.68 -7.41 -2.98
CA VAL A 118 -4.30 -8.75 -3.08
C VAL A 118 -4.76 -9.24 -1.71
N VAL A 119 -3.94 -9.06 -0.68
CA VAL A 119 -4.29 -9.46 0.69
C VAL A 119 -5.49 -8.68 1.22
N TYR A 120 -5.54 -7.36 1.01
CA TYR A 120 -6.71 -6.53 1.34
C TYR A 120 -7.94 -6.91 0.51
N LEU A 121 -7.77 -7.28 -0.76
CA LEU A 121 -8.86 -7.71 -1.62
C LEU A 121 -9.50 -9.00 -1.08
N VAL A 122 -8.68 -10.00 -0.70
CA VAL A 122 -9.16 -11.23 -0.08
C VAL A 122 -9.89 -10.94 1.24
N ALA A 123 -9.29 -10.13 2.11
CA ALA A 123 -9.92 -9.73 3.37
C ALA A 123 -11.26 -9.01 3.15
N GLY A 124 -11.33 -8.12 2.16
CA GLY A 124 -12.53 -7.38 1.79
C GLY A 124 -13.65 -8.29 1.30
N ILE A 125 -13.35 -9.20 0.38
CA ILE A 125 -14.32 -10.19 -0.12
C ILE A 125 -14.84 -11.07 1.02
N MET A 126 -13.94 -11.57 1.87
CA MET A 126 -14.33 -12.38 3.03
C MET A 126 -15.28 -11.62 3.98
N ALA A 127 -15.01 -10.34 4.22
CA ALA A 127 -15.85 -9.51 5.07
C ALA A 127 -17.26 -9.28 4.48
N LEU A 128 -17.38 -9.20 3.15
CA LEU A 128 -18.64 -8.99 2.43
C LEU A 128 -19.47 -10.27 2.27
N VAL A 129 -18.84 -11.40 1.93
CA VAL A 129 -19.55 -12.66 1.64
C VAL A 129 -20.05 -13.33 2.92
N ARG A 130 -19.34 -13.12 4.04
CA ARG A 130 -19.69 -13.78 5.30
C ARG A 130 -20.99 -13.22 5.88
N LYS A 131 -22.04 -14.05 5.86
CA LYS A 131 -23.34 -13.73 6.46
C LYS A 131 -23.19 -13.35 7.93
N GLU A 132 -23.64 -12.16 8.29
CA GLU A 132 -23.85 -11.78 9.68
C GLU A 132 -24.98 -12.66 10.24
N LYS A 133 -24.72 -13.42 11.32
CA LYS A 133 -25.81 -13.99 12.10
C LYS A 133 -26.56 -12.81 12.69
N LYS A 134 -27.74 -12.46 12.15
CA LYS A 134 -28.72 -11.65 12.88
C LYS A 134 -28.92 -12.36 14.22
N MET A 135 -28.54 -11.73 15.33
CA MET A 135 -29.13 -12.13 16.60
C MET A 135 -30.61 -11.82 16.44
N ILE A 136 -31.39 -12.88 16.26
CA ILE A 136 -32.83 -12.81 16.37
C ILE A 136 -33.04 -12.53 17.86
N ALA A 137 -33.45 -11.30 18.18
CA ALA A 137 -33.84 -10.91 19.52
C ALA A 137 -35.13 -11.65 19.90
#